data_AF-A0A3D1X740-F1
#
_entry.id   AF-A0A3D1X740-F1
#
_cell.length_a   1.000
_cell.length_b   1.000
_cell.length_c   1.000
_cell.angle_alpha   90.00
_cell.angle_beta   90.00
_cell.angle_gamma   90.00
#
_symmetry.space_group_name_H-M   'P 1'
#
loop_
_entity.id
_entity.type
_entity.pdbx_description
1 polymer ?
#
loop_
_entity_poly.entity_id
_entity_poly.type
_entity_poly.pdbx_seq_one_letter_code
_entity_poly.pdbx_strand_id
1 'polypeptide(L)'
;IQWKRGRLYAEKWEKSWRFPNLPDGGGFYSALRTETEGELAGSTTPQHVSFGEIKTTNMAYHVYDDNGIRTTDIDLSGEVYACGSRHVIFNFYPIYQTDDGRIYLTRGNSTGMSGADGGSMTHTLTSDKTETIGGKSERTKVKVAITVVARATPTKFTVAHMDENDNLLKLEEFAPDALPESITPAPGAAYLIGTSYGQDWDGETAEYGICNRDGRIQPPLDTFAYQDGKLKAVCIRVNWKEGAA
;
A
#
# COMPACT_ATOMS: atom_id res chain seq x y z
N ILE A 1 23.58 -12.24 31.51
CA ILE A 1 22.79 -12.96 30.50
C ILE A 1 22.60 -12.07 29.28
N GLN A 2 22.90 -12.63 28.11
CA GLN A 2 22.78 -12.06 26.77
C GLN A 2 21.41 -11.42 26.49
N TRP A 3 21.37 -10.19 25.97
CA TRP A 3 20.15 -9.58 25.42
C TRP A 3 20.38 -8.73 24.15
N LYS A 4 21.45 -9.01 23.37
CA LYS A 4 21.79 -8.31 22.11
C LYS A 4 21.54 -9.12 20.82
N ARG A 5 20.74 -10.18 20.83
CA ARG A 5 20.51 -11.04 19.64
C ARG A 5 19.02 -11.18 19.31
N GLY A 6 18.41 -10.19 18.65
CA GLY A 6 17.15 -10.45 17.94
C GLY A 6 16.07 -9.37 17.91
N ARG A 7 16.38 -8.09 18.19
CA ARG A 7 15.42 -7.00 17.92
C ARG A 7 16.02 -6.02 16.91
N LEU A 8 15.32 -5.86 15.80
CA LEU A 8 15.49 -4.72 14.91
C LEU A 8 14.81 -3.52 15.57
N TYR A 9 15.61 -2.53 15.96
CA TYR A 9 15.15 -1.25 16.52
C TYR A 9 14.91 -0.25 15.39
N ALA A 10 13.83 0.53 15.51
CA ALA A 10 13.57 1.63 14.59
C ALA A 10 14.39 2.86 15.01
N GLU A 11 15.21 3.40 14.11
CA GLU A 11 15.86 4.69 14.31
C GLU A 11 14.94 5.80 13.82
N LYS A 12 14.87 6.89 14.59
CA LYS A 12 14.25 8.12 14.11
C LYS A 12 15.11 8.69 12.98
N TRP A 13 14.52 8.86 11.81
CA TRP A 13 15.18 9.41 10.63
C TRP A 13 14.32 10.52 10.04
N GLU A 14 14.85 11.74 10.03
CA GLU A 14 14.12 12.94 9.62
C GLU A 14 12.78 13.09 10.36
N LYS A 15 11.65 13.07 9.61
CA LYS A 15 10.28 13.14 10.13
C LYS A 15 9.61 11.76 10.30
N SER A 16 10.36 10.66 10.16
CA SER A 16 9.83 9.29 10.16
C SER A 16 10.72 8.32 10.95
N TRP A 17 10.43 7.02 10.83
CA TRP A 17 11.17 5.91 11.44
C TRP A 17 11.74 5.01 10.35
N ARG A 18 12.95 4.46 10.54
CA ARG A 18 13.55 3.46 9.65
C ARG A 18 14.09 2.28 10.45
N PHE A 19 14.17 1.11 9.82
CA PHE A 19 14.80 -0.09 10.41
C PHE A 19 16.14 -0.36 9.71
N PRO A 20 17.30 -0.02 10.30
CA PRO A 20 18.59 -0.05 9.62
C PRO A 20 19.00 -1.42 9.07
N ASN A 21 18.55 -2.52 9.70
CA ASN A 21 18.85 -3.88 9.25
C ASN A 21 17.76 -4.49 8.35
N LEU A 22 16.78 -3.68 7.91
CA LEU A 22 15.77 -4.03 6.91
C LEU A 22 15.75 -2.94 5.81
N PRO A 23 16.81 -2.87 4.98
CA PRO A 23 16.90 -1.86 3.93
C PRO A 23 15.82 -2.01 2.85
N ASP A 24 15.34 -3.24 2.63
CA ASP A 24 14.37 -3.61 1.58
C ASP A 24 12.99 -3.97 2.16
N GLY A 25 12.57 -3.30 3.25
CA GLY A 25 11.32 -3.58 3.96
C GLY A 25 10.39 -2.37 4.04
N GLY A 26 9.10 -2.63 4.23
CA GLY A 26 8.09 -1.61 4.52
C GLY A 26 7.17 -2.06 5.64
N GLY A 27 6.38 -1.12 6.16
CA GLY A 27 5.40 -1.42 7.19
C GLY A 27 4.43 -0.27 7.39
N PHE A 28 3.40 -0.54 8.18
CA PHE A 28 2.42 0.45 8.59
C PHE A 28 1.93 0.18 10.01
N TYR A 29 1.54 1.24 10.69
CA TYR A 29 0.99 1.19 12.04
C TYR A 29 0.03 2.36 12.26
N SER A 30 -0.71 2.31 13.38
CA SER A 30 -1.50 3.43 13.86
C SER A 30 -0.85 4.05 15.09
N ALA A 31 -0.76 5.38 15.12
CA ALA A 31 -0.32 6.15 16.28
C ALA A 31 -1.43 7.07 16.77
N LEU A 32 -1.59 7.24 18.08
CA LEU A 32 -2.54 8.22 18.62
C LEU A 32 -1.94 9.63 18.54
N ARG A 33 -2.70 10.58 17.99
CA ARG A 33 -2.39 12.01 18.04
C ARG A 33 -3.37 12.72 18.96
N THR A 34 -2.86 13.60 19.82
CA THR A 34 -3.70 14.51 20.59
C THR A 34 -4.07 15.72 19.73
N GLU A 35 -5.37 15.96 19.57
CA GLU A 35 -5.88 17.17 18.93
C GLU A 35 -5.59 18.38 19.82
N THR A 36 -5.03 19.44 19.26
CA THR A 36 -4.59 20.62 20.01
C THR A 36 -5.55 21.82 19.90
N GLU A 37 -6.44 21.81 18.91
CA GLU A 37 -7.32 22.95 18.58
C GLU A 37 -8.69 22.45 18.10
N GLY A 38 -9.71 23.32 18.21
CA GLY A 38 -11.09 23.02 17.81
C GLY A 38 -11.91 22.25 18.85
N GLU A 39 -13.11 21.82 18.47
CA GLU A 39 -14.07 21.14 19.37
C GLU A 39 -13.57 19.78 19.91
N LEU A 40 -12.56 19.21 19.26
CA LEU A 40 -11.94 17.94 19.64
C LEU A 40 -10.64 18.12 20.45
N ALA A 41 -10.26 19.35 20.84
CA ALA A 41 -9.03 19.61 21.58
C ALA A 41 -8.94 18.75 22.86
N GLY A 42 -7.83 18.01 23.01
CA GLY A 42 -7.61 17.02 24.07
C GLY A 42 -8.07 15.60 23.74
N SER A 43 -8.78 15.37 22.63
CA SER A 43 -9.11 14.03 22.14
C SER A 43 -7.90 13.36 21.49
N THR A 44 -7.81 12.04 21.59
CA THR A 44 -6.82 11.23 20.88
C THR A 44 -7.43 10.61 19.62
N THR A 45 -6.87 10.91 18.45
CA THR A 45 -7.30 10.35 17.16
C THR A 45 -6.25 9.36 16.63
N PRO A 46 -6.64 8.17 16.16
CA PRO A 46 -5.73 7.28 15.45
C PRO A 46 -5.22 7.91 14.16
N GLN A 47 -3.92 7.82 13.91
CA GLN A 47 -3.26 8.28 12.69
C GLN A 47 -2.57 7.12 11.99
N HIS A 48 -2.76 7.05 10.68
CA HIS A 48 -2.11 6.07 9.84
C HIS A 48 -0.69 6.51 9.48
N VAL A 49 0.28 5.64 9.72
CA VAL A 49 1.68 5.84 9.32
C VAL A 49 2.12 4.65 8.50
N SER A 50 2.62 4.90 7.29
CA SER A 50 3.28 3.90 6.44
C SER A 50 4.71 4.33 6.10
N PHE A 51 5.59 3.35 5.88
CA PHE A 51 7.00 3.58 5.57
C PHE A 51 7.56 2.47 4.68
N GLY A 52 8.69 2.77 4.02
CA GLY A 52 9.38 1.83 3.14
C GLY A 52 8.62 1.55 1.85
N GLU A 53 8.68 0.30 1.38
CA GLU A 53 8.17 -0.09 0.06
C GLU A 53 6.65 -0.38 0.04
N ILE A 54 5.98 -0.47 1.20
CA ILE A 54 4.53 -0.72 1.23
C ILE A 54 3.76 0.58 0.99
N LYS A 55 3.07 0.65 -0.16
CA LYS A 55 2.37 1.87 -0.60
C LYS A 55 0.86 1.74 -0.63
N THR A 56 0.34 0.55 -0.88
CA THR A 56 -1.08 0.27 -0.83
C THR A 56 -1.45 -0.04 0.62
N THR A 57 -1.80 0.98 1.39
CA THR A 57 -2.15 0.84 2.81
C THR A 57 -3.37 1.69 3.12
N ASN A 58 -4.25 1.18 3.98
CA ASN A 58 -5.48 1.85 4.39
C ASN A 58 -5.68 1.77 5.90
N MET A 59 -6.41 2.74 6.46
CA MET A 59 -6.87 2.74 7.84
C MET A 59 -8.32 3.19 7.90
N ALA A 60 -9.16 2.38 8.54
CA ALA A 60 -10.47 2.79 9.02
C ALA A 60 -10.46 2.79 10.55
N TYR A 61 -11.20 3.70 11.17
CA TYR A 61 -11.41 3.68 12.61
C TYR A 61 -12.83 4.09 12.96
N HIS A 62 -13.34 3.54 14.06
CA HIS A 62 -14.66 3.85 14.58
C HIS A 62 -14.60 3.99 16.10
N VAL A 63 -15.13 5.10 16.62
CA VAL A 63 -15.20 5.37 18.06
C VAL A 63 -16.66 5.36 18.48
N TYR A 64 -16.98 4.55 19.49
CA TYR A 64 -18.35 4.40 19.98
C TYR A 64 -18.37 4.02 21.46
N ASP A 65 -19.48 4.31 22.14
CA ASP A 65 -19.72 3.86 23.50
C ASP A 65 -20.56 2.58 23.48
N ASP A 66 -20.13 1.56 24.21
CA ASP A 66 -20.85 0.30 24.40
C ASP A 66 -20.87 -0.05 25.88
N ASN A 67 -22.07 -0.08 26.48
CA ASN A 67 -22.28 -0.38 27.90
C ASN A 67 -21.40 0.45 28.86
N GLY A 68 -21.18 1.73 28.54
CA GLY A 68 -20.36 2.64 29.35
C GLY A 68 -18.84 2.47 29.17
N ILE A 69 -18.41 1.66 28.19
CA ILE A 69 -17.01 1.52 27.78
C ILE A 69 -16.83 2.24 26.46
N ARG A 70 -15.99 3.28 26.47
CA ARG A 70 -15.59 3.98 25.25
C ARG A 70 -14.67 3.08 24.45
N THR A 71 -15.12 2.65 23.26
CA THR A 71 -14.41 1.71 22.41
C THR A 71 -13.88 2.39 21.15
N THR A 72 -12.62 2.12 20.82
CA THR A 72 -11.99 2.53 19.55
C THR A 72 -11.60 1.28 18.78
N ASP A 73 -12.29 1.02 17.67
CA ASP A 73 -11.94 -0.03 16.71
C ASP A 73 -11.07 0.57 15.60
N ILE A 74 -9.93 -0.06 15.30
CA ILE A 74 -8.96 0.37 14.29
C ILE A 74 -8.68 -0.79 13.35
N ASP A 75 -9.01 -0.62 12.07
CA ASP A 75 -8.74 -1.57 11.00
C ASP A 75 -7.65 -1.01 10.08
N LEU A 76 -6.47 -1.63 10.10
CA LEU A 76 -5.36 -1.34 9.21
C LEU A 76 -5.24 -2.43 8.16
N SER A 77 -5.06 -2.07 6.90
CA SER A 77 -4.78 -3.03 5.83
C SER A 77 -3.65 -2.56 4.91
N GLY A 78 -2.95 -3.51 4.29
CA GLY A 78 -2.01 -3.21 3.23
C GLY A 78 -1.78 -4.36 2.27
N GLU A 79 -1.29 -4.04 1.08
CA GLU A 79 -0.97 -5.03 0.04
C GLU A 79 0.51 -4.99 -0.34
N VAL A 80 1.07 -6.18 -0.58
CA VAL A 80 2.41 -6.37 -1.15
C VAL A 80 2.33 -7.34 -2.33
N TYR A 81 3.16 -7.12 -3.33
CA TYR A 81 3.08 -7.87 -4.60
C TYR A 81 4.35 -8.70 -4.83
N ALA A 82 4.19 -9.90 -5.39
CA ALA A 82 5.30 -10.72 -5.85
C ALA A 82 5.00 -11.37 -7.19
N CYS A 83 6.06 -11.63 -7.96
CA CYS A 83 5.95 -12.34 -9.22
C CYS A 83 5.69 -13.82 -8.98
N GLY A 84 4.62 -14.35 -9.58
CA GLY A 84 4.22 -15.76 -9.45
C GLY A 84 5.24 -16.77 -10.00
N SER A 85 6.13 -16.32 -10.89
CA SER A 85 7.24 -17.11 -11.43
C SER A 85 8.33 -17.47 -10.40
N ARG A 86 8.30 -16.88 -9.19
CA ARG A 86 9.33 -17.07 -8.16
C ARG A 86 8.71 -17.51 -6.83
N HIS A 87 9.39 -18.41 -6.14
CA HIS A 87 9.10 -18.69 -4.75
C HIS A 87 9.66 -17.55 -3.89
N VAL A 88 8.76 -16.80 -3.24
CA VAL A 88 9.11 -15.66 -2.39
C VAL A 88 8.69 -15.95 -0.95
N ILE A 89 9.57 -15.64 0.01
CA ILE A 89 9.26 -15.77 1.43
C ILE A 89 8.99 -14.38 1.99
N PHE A 90 7.76 -14.16 2.46
CA PHE A 90 7.37 -12.96 3.17
C PHE A 90 7.54 -13.18 4.67
N ASN A 91 8.18 -12.21 5.35
CA ASN A 91 8.35 -12.22 6.79
C ASN A 91 7.55 -11.06 7.40
N PHE A 92 6.53 -11.38 8.19
CA PHE A 92 5.64 -10.40 8.83
C PHE A 92 6.05 -10.22 10.29
N TYR A 93 6.60 -9.05 10.62
CA TYR A 93 7.03 -8.72 11.98
C TYR A 93 6.04 -7.77 12.65
N PRO A 94 5.39 -8.16 13.76
CA PRO A 94 4.56 -7.23 14.52
C PRO A 94 5.41 -6.12 15.15
N ILE A 95 4.91 -4.89 15.08
CA ILE A 95 5.52 -3.71 15.69
C ILE A 95 5.05 -3.59 17.14
N TYR A 96 5.99 -3.39 18.05
CA TYR A 96 5.72 -3.12 19.46
C TYR A 96 6.33 -1.78 19.86
N GLN A 97 5.54 -0.92 20.50
CA GLN A 97 6.00 0.35 21.06
C GLN A 97 5.97 0.27 22.59
N THR A 98 7.07 0.65 23.24
CA THR A 98 7.13 0.80 24.70
C THR A 98 6.55 2.14 25.14
N ASP A 99 6.19 2.24 26.42
CA ASP A 99 5.59 3.45 27.02
C ASP A 99 6.47 4.70 26.88
N ASP A 100 7.80 4.54 26.80
CA ASP A 100 8.75 5.62 26.56
C ASP A 100 8.96 5.95 25.06
N GLY A 101 8.12 5.40 24.18
CA GLY A 101 8.08 5.70 22.75
C GLY A 101 9.07 4.94 21.88
N ARG A 102 9.83 3.98 22.41
CA ARG A 102 10.74 3.15 21.60
C ARG A 102 9.96 2.08 20.82
N ILE A 103 10.31 1.90 19.55
CA ILE A 103 9.64 0.96 18.64
C ILE A 103 10.55 -0.25 18.36
N TYR A 104 9.98 -1.46 18.39
CA TYR A 104 10.65 -2.74 18.19
C TYR A 104 9.89 -3.61 17.20
N LEU A 105 10.60 -4.38 16.39
CA LEU A 105 10.04 -5.57 15.74
C LEU A 105 10.08 -6.75 16.71
N THR A 106 8.95 -7.43 16.84
CA THR A 106 8.86 -8.70 17.57
C THR A 106 9.01 -9.88 16.60
N ARG A 107 9.24 -11.09 17.13
CA ARG A 107 9.39 -12.27 16.27
C ARG A 107 8.13 -12.46 15.44
N GLY A 108 8.32 -12.42 14.13
CA GLY A 108 7.27 -12.52 13.14
C GLY A 108 6.94 -13.95 12.71
N ASN A 109 5.91 -14.05 11.89
CA ASN A 109 5.62 -15.25 11.11
C ASN A 109 6.22 -15.10 9.71
N SER A 110 6.59 -16.21 9.09
CA SER A 110 7.01 -16.26 7.69
C SER A 110 6.00 -17.06 6.89
N THR A 111 5.65 -16.60 5.69
CA THR A 111 4.90 -17.40 4.72
C THR A 111 5.69 -17.48 3.42
N GLY A 112 5.74 -18.67 2.83
CA GLY A 112 6.25 -18.88 1.49
C GLY A 112 5.09 -18.76 0.49
N MET A 113 5.29 -18.04 -0.60
CA MET A 113 4.35 -17.96 -1.69
C MET A 113 5.01 -18.45 -2.97
N SER A 114 4.40 -19.48 -3.57
CA SER A 114 4.56 -19.88 -4.96
C SER A 114 3.17 -19.86 -5.56
N GLY A 115 2.92 -19.10 -6.62
CA GLY A 115 1.56 -18.97 -7.14
C GLY A 115 1.54 -18.63 -8.61
N ALA A 116 0.53 -19.12 -9.32
CA ALA A 116 0.12 -18.58 -10.61
C ALA A 116 -0.46 -17.17 -10.44
N ASP A 117 -0.58 -16.41 -11.53
CA ASP A 117 -1.15 -15.07 -11.50
C ASP A 117 -2.55 -15.05 -10.87
N GLY A 118 -2.87 -14.01 -10.10
CA GLY A 118 -4.17 -13.86 -9.41
C GLY A 118 -4.33 -14.57 -8.06
N GLY A 119 -3.33 -15.35 -7.60
CA GLY A 119 -3.32 -15.89 -6.23
C GLY A 119 -3.13 -14.81 -5.17
N SER A 120 -3.82 -14.90 -4.02
CA SER A 120 -3.58 -13.99 -2.90
C SER A 120 -3.68 -14.70 -1.54
N MET A 121 -2.99 -14.15 -0.54
CA MET A 121 -3.00 -14.63 0.83
C MET A 121 -3.01 -13.44 1.80
N THR A 122 -3.97 -13.41 2.73
CA THR A 122 -4.01 -12.36 3.76
C THR A 122 -3.55 -12.90 5.11
N HIS A 123 -2.53 -12.27 5.69
CA HIS A 123 -2.11 -12.47 7.08
C HIS A 123 -2.77 -11.41 7.97
N THR A 124 -3.46 -11.82 9.03
CA THR A 124 -4.16 -10.91 9.95
C THR A 124 -3.64 -11.05 11.38
N LEU A 125 -3.38 -9.92 12.03
CA LEU A 125 -3.10 -9.80 13.45
C LEU A 125 -4.24 -9.01 14.11
N THR A 126 -4.70 -9.46 15.27
CA THR A 126 -5.70 -8.74 16.07
C THR A 126 -5.18 -8.50 17.49
N SER A 127 -5.59 -7.37 18.06
CA SER A 127 -5.36 -7.01 19.45
C SER A 127 -6.64 -6.45 20.03
N ASP A 128 -6.94 -6.79 21.27
CA ASP A 128 -8.12 -6.31 21.99
C ASP A 128 -7.70 -6.04 23.43
N LYS A 129 -7.74 -4.78 23.83
CA LYS A 129 -7.26 -4.33 25.13
C LYS A 129 -8.29 -3.41 25.77
N THR A 130 -8.64 -3.71 27.01
CA THR A 130 -9.47 -2.85 27.85
C THR A 130 -8.65 -2.35 29.03
N GLU A 131 -8.64 -1.04 29.26
CA GLU A 131 -8.01 -0.40 30.41
C GLU A 131 -9.06 0.34 31.23
N THR A 132 -8.94 0.28 32.55
CA THR A 132 -9.82 1.00 33.48
C THR A 132 -8.98 1.88 34.38
N ILE A 133 -9.14 3.21 34.26
CA ILE A 133 -8.44 4.20 35.09
C ILE A 133 -9.50 5.09 35.75
N GLY A 134 -9.46 5.19 37.09
CA GLY A 134 -10.36 6.06 37.84
C GLY A 134 -11.86 5.74 37.67
N GLY A 135 -12.21 4.48 37.41
CA GLY A 135 -13.60 4.04 37.22
C GLY A 135 -14.18 4.25 35.82
N LYS A 136 -13.39 4.80 34.89
CA LYS A 136 -13.73 4.87 33.46
C LYS A 136 -12.97 3.77 32.72
N SER A 137 -13.68 3.06 31.85
CA SER A 137 -13.11 2.00 31.03
C SER A 137 -13.02 2.44 29.58
N GLU A 138 -11.85 2.24 28.97
CA GLU A 138 -11.62 2.44 27.54
C GLU A 138 -11.15 1.12 26.94
N ARG A 139 -11.66 0.79 25.75
CA ARG A 139 -11.30 -0.41 25.01
C ARG A 139 -10.74 -0.03 23.65
N THR A 140 -9.63 -0.63 23.27
CA THR A 140 -9.04 -0.47 21.94
C THR A 140 -8.96 -1.83 21.26
N LYS A 141 -9.61 -1.97 20.11
CA LYS A 141 -9.44 -3.13 19.24
C LYS A 141 -8.67 -2.71 18.00
N VAL A 142 -7.67 -3.50 17.63
CA VAL A 142 -6.85 -3.28 16.46
C VAL A 142 -6.86 -4.54 15.62
N LYS A 143 -7.10 -4.39 14.33
CA LYS A 143 -6.88 -5.42 13.32
C LYS A 143 -5.88 -4.90 12.31
N VAL A 144 -4.87 -5.71 11.99
CA VAL A 144 -3.88 -5.42 10.96
C VAL A 144 -3.92 -6.56 9.95
N ALA A 145 -4.23 -6.25 8.69
CA ALA A 145 -4.26 -7.24 7.61
C ALA A 145 -3.22 -6.90 6.53
N ILE A 146 -2.35 -7.84 6.20
CA ILE A 146 -1.43 -7.71 5.07
C ILE A 146 -1.80 -8.76 4.04
N THR A 147 -2.18 -8.32 2.85
CA THR A 147 -2.47 -9.21 1.72
C THR A 147 -1.27 -9.27 0.79
N VAL A 148 -0.75 -10.46 0.57
CA VAL A 148 0.21 -10.74 -0.49
C VAL A 148 -0.56 -11.10 -1.75
N VAL A 149 -0.25 -10.45 -2.86
CA VAL A 149 -0.89 -10.71 -4.16
C VAL A 149 0.18 -11.18 -5.16
N ALA A 150 -0.03 -12.36 -5.73
CA ALA A 150 0.76 -12.87 -6.84
C ALA A 150 0.34 -12.15 -8.13
N ARG A 151 1.33 -11.71 -8.90
CA ARG A 151 1.14 -11.11 -10.22
C ARG A 151 2.04 -11.79 -11.24
N ALA A 152 1.65 -11.75 -12.51
CA ALA A 152 2.56 -12.07 -13.60
C ALA A 152 3.82 -11.18 -13.56
N THR A 153 4.95 -11.69 -14.06
CA THR A 153 6.20 -10.92 -14.14
C THR A 153 6.03 -9.87 -15.24
N PRO A 154 6.03 -8.56 -14.95
CA PRO A 154 5.79 -7.55 -15.98
C PRO A 154 6.87 -7.62 -17.06
N THR A 155 6.45 -7.59 -18.33
CA THR A 155 7.34 -7.63 -19.49
C THR A 155 7.40 -6.30 -20.21
N LYS A 156 6.27 -5.59 -20.28
CA LYS A 156 6.15 -4.24 -20.83
C LYS A 156 4.84 -3.58 -20.44
N PHE A 157 4.78 -2.26 -20.59
CA PHE A 157 3.56 -1.48 -20.47
C PHE A 157 3.36 -0.66 -21.75
N THR A 158 2.17 -0.72 -22.35
CA THR A 158 1.85 0.12 -23.52
C THR A 158 0.74 1.10 -23.21
N VAL A 159 0.72 2.22 -23.93
CA VAL A 159 -0.37 3.19 -23.88
C VAL A 159 -0.84 3.53 -25.28
N ALA A 160 -2.06 3.10 -25.59
CA ALA A 160 -2.77 3.44 -26.81
C ALA A 160 -3.57 4.73 -26.61
N HIS A 161 -3.37 5.71 -27.48
CA HIS A 161 -4.12 6.96 -27.52
C HIS A 161 -5.21 6.83 -28.58
N MET A 162 -6.46 6.90 -28.16
CA MET A 162 -7.62 6.62 -29.00
C MET A 162 -8.41 7.91 -29.25
N ASP A 163 -8.88 8.13 -30.48
CA ASP A 163 -9.84 9.20 -30.79
C ASP A 163 -11.28 8.83 -30.39
N GLU A 164 -12.24 9.72 -30.64
CA GLU A 164 -13.66 9.51 -30.33
C GLU A 164 -14.33 8.41 -31.17
N ASN A 165 -13.67 7.95 -32.24
CA ASN A 165 -14.16 6.92 -33.16
C ASN A 165 -13.39 5.59 -32.99
N ASP A 166 -12.70 5.41 -31.86
CA ASP A 166 -11.88 4.23 -31.53
C ASP A 166 -10.70 3.99 -32.50
N ASN A 167 -10.21 5.03 -33.19
CA ASN A 167 -8.99 4.93 -33.99
C ASN A 167 -7.75 5.18 -33.14
N LEU A 168 -6.73 4.35 -33.36
CA LEU A 168 -5.42 4.51 -32.74
C LEU A 168 -4.68 5.72 -33.33
N LEU A 169 -4.44 6.73 -32.51
CA LEU A 169 -3.66 7.93 -32.86
C LEU A 169 -2.17 7.74 -32.62
N LYS A 170 -1.81 7.09 -31.50
CA LYS A 170 -0.43 6.88 -31.05
C LYS A 170 -0.37 5.64 -30.15
N LEU A 171 0.71 4.87 -30.25
CA LEU A 171 1.03 3.79 -29.32
C LEU A 171 2.41 4.04 -28.72
N GLU A 172 2.49 4.05 -27.40
CA GLU A 172 3.75 4.13 -26.65
C GLU A 172 4.03 2.79 -25.98
N GLU A 173 5.30 2.42 -25.86
CA GLU A 173 5.75 1.21 -25.15
C GLU A 173 6.85 1.59 -24.16
N PHE A 174 6.73 1.07 -22.94
CA PHE A 174 7.61 1.35 -21.81
C PHE A 174 8.12 0.04 -21.22
N ALA A 175 9.40 0.01 -20.87
CA ALA A 175 9.98 -1.09 -20.12
C ALA A 175 9.51 -1.05 -18.65
N PRO A 176 9.35 -2.20 -17.97
CA PRO A 176 8.89 -2.25 -16.59
C PRO A 176 9.77 -1.52 -15.56
N ASP A 177 11.05 -1.30 -15.87
CA ASP A 177 12.01 -0.56 -15.05
C ASP A 177 12.16 0.93 -15.46
N ALA A 178 11.45 1.35 -16.52
CA ALA A 178 11.52 2.70 -17.09
C ALA A 178 10.12 3.28 -17.34
N LEU A 179 9.20 3.11 -16.38
CA LEU A 179 7.85 3.65 -16.45
C LEU A 179 7.84 5.18 -16.21
N PRO A 180 7.06 5.95 -16.99
CA PRO A 180 6.93 7.39 -16.79
C PRO A 180 6.08 7.72 -15.57
N GLU A 181 6.35 8.84 -14.89
CA GLU A 181 5.48 9.32 -13.82
C GLU A 181 4.15 9.88 -14.35
N SER A 182 4.15 10.39 -15.57
CA SER A 182 2.95 10.92 -16.23
C SER A 182 3.02 10.83 -17.75
N ILE A 183 1.85 10.79 -18.38
CA ILE A 183 1.67 10.72 -19.83
C ILE A 183 0.83 11.90 -20.28
N THR A 184 1.22 12.51 -21.40
CA THR A 184 0.44 13.58 -22.04
C THR A 184 -0.30 12.97 -23.24
N PRO A 185 -1.64 13.03 -23.28
CA PRO A 185 -2.42 12.55 -24.41
C PRO A 185 -2.01 13.22 -25.73
N ALA A 186 -2.00 12.44 -26.82
CA ALA A 186 -1.83 12.96 -28.17
C ALA A 186 -2.96 13.95 -28.54
N PRO A 187 -2.71 14.94 -29.40
CA PRO A 187 -3.76 15.81 -29.92
C PRO A 187 -4.89 15.00 -30.56
N GLY A 188 -6.14 15.32 -30.20
CA GLY A 188 -7.32 14.60 -30.69
C GLY A 188 -7.67 13.31 -29.93
N ALA A 189 -6.86 12.89 -28.94
CA ALA A 189 -7.21 11.75 -28.11
C ALA A 189 -8.45 12.06 -27.25
N ALA A 190 -9.37 11.11 -27.19
CA ALA A 190 -10.56 11.12 -26.35
C ALA A 190 -10.35 10.28 -25.08
N TYR A 191 -9.61 9.19 -25.20
CA TYR A 191 -9.25 8.31 -24.07
C TYR A 191 -7.92 7.58 -24.34
N LEU A 192 -7.32 7.05 -23.27
CA LEU A 192 -6.13 6.22 -23.29
C LEU A 192 -6.45 4.82 -22.80
N ILE A 193 -5.82 3.81 -23.40
CA ILE A 193 -5.80 2.43 -22.90
C ILE A 193 -4.36 2.10 -22.51
N GLY A 194 -4.12 1.92 -21.21
CA GLY A 194 -2.90 1.33 -20.70
C GLY A 194 -3.01 -0.19 -20.70
N THR A 195 -2.03 -0.90 -21.26
CA THR A 195 -1.97 -2.36 -21.21
C THR A 195 -0.70 -2.81 -20.50
N SER A 196 -0.86 -3.47 -19.36
CA SER A 196 0.23 -4.10 -18.61
C SER A 196 0.39 -5.53 -19.07
N TYR A 197 1.51 -5.85 -19.70
CA TYR A 197 1.83 -7.20 -20.13
C TYR A 197 2.68 -7.90 -19.09
N GLY A 198 2.44 -9.21 -18.92
CA GLY A 198 3.19 -10.04 -18.00
C GLY A 198 3.45 -11.43 -18.55
N GLN A 199 4.32 -12.15 -17.86
CA GLN A 199 4.57 -13.57 -18.09
C GLN A 199 4.43 -14.33 -16.77
N ASP A 200 3.62 -15.38 -16.79
CA ASP A 200 3.48 -16.33 -15.69
C ASP A 200 3.69 -17.79 -16.20
N TRP A 201 3.24 -18.76 -15.41
CA TRP A 201 3.37 -20.18 -15.73
C TRP A 201 2.41 -20.64 -16.84
N ASP A 202 1.29 -19.93 -17.02
CA ASP A 202 0.25 -20.25 -18.00
C ASP A 202 0.49 -19.52 -19.34
N GLY A 203 1.28 -18.45 -19.36
CA GLY A 203 1.71 -17.79 -20.58
C GLY A 203 1.86 -16.28 -20.43
N GLU A 204 1.68 -15.59 -21.55
CA GLU A 204 1.60 -14.14 -21.58
C GLU A 204 0.23 -13.69 -21.02
N THR A 205 0.24 -12.70 -20.14
CA THR A 205 -0.97 -12.08 -19.57
C THR A 205 -1.03 -10.61 -19.97
N ALA A 206 -2.24 -10.05 -20.01
CA ALA A 206 -2.46 -8.64 -20.30
C ALA A 206 -3.60 -8.07 -19.45
N GLU A 207 -3.33 -6.98 -18.74
CA GLU A 207 -4.31 -6.22 -17.94
C GLU A 207 -4.52 -4.83 -18.55
N TYR A 208 -5.77 -4.37 -18.59
CA TYR A 208 -6.15 -3.13 -19.26
C TYR A 208 -6.67 -2.08 -18.25
N GLY A 209 -6.17 -0.86 -18.36
CA GLY A 209 -6.68 0.32 -17.66
C GLY A 209 -7.13 1.37 -18.67
N ILE A 210 -8.28 2.01 -18.43
CA ILE A 210 -8.82 3.05 -19.31
C ILE A 210 -8.84 4.38 -18.55
N CYS A 211 -8.27 5.41 -19.16
CA CYS A 211 -8.35 6.78 -18.67
C CYS A 211 -9.03 7.64 -19.73
N ASN A 212 -10.18 8.22 -19.41
CA ASN A 212 -10.91 9.12 -20.30
C ASN A 212 -10.72 10.58 -19.88
N ARG A 213 -11.10 11.48 -20.80
CA ARG A 213 -11.03 12.92 -20.59
C ARG A 213 -12.16 13.47 -19.69
N ASP A 214 -13.27 12.73 -19.54
CA ASP A 214 -14.49 13.25 -18.91
C ASP A 214 -14.37 13.44 -17.39
N GLY A 215 -14.60 14.69 -16.98
CA GLY A 215 -14.17 15.23 -15.71
C GLY A 215 -15.00 14.82 -14.49
N ARG A 216 -14.27 14.38 -13.45
CA ARG A 216 -14.39 14.84 -12.05
C ARG A 216 -13.16 14.41 -11.26
N ILE A 217 -12.61 13.23 -11.57
CA ILE A 217 -11.31 12.70 -11.14
C ILE A 217 -10.81 11.82 -12.30
N GLN A 218 -9.68 12.18 -12.91
CA GLN A 218 -9.09 11.37 -13.99
C GLN A 218 -8.41 10.15 -13.35
N PRO A 219 -8.90 8.91 -13.57
CA PRO A 219 -8.25 7.75 -13.02
C PRO A 219 -6.86 7.64 -13.64
N PRO A 220 -5.81 7.42 -12.85
CA PRO A 220 -4.49 7.14 -13.38
C PRO A 220 -4.50 5.82 -14.17
N LEU A 221 -3.47 5.59 -14.96
CA LEU A 221 -3.20 4.26 -15.49
C LEU A 221 -2.38 3.48 -14.46
N ASP A 222 -3.03 2.51 -13.82
CA ASP A 222 -2.37 1.63 -12.86
C ASP A 222 -1.61 0.50 -13.59
N THR A 223 -0.40 0.23 -13.11
CA THR A 223 0.48 -0.82 -13.64
C THR A 223 1.49 -1.24 -12.56
N PHE A 224 2.45 -2.09 -12.92
CA PHE A 224 3.50 -2.56 -12.02
C PHE A 224 4.89 -2.29 -12.60
N ALA A 225 5.71 -1.56 -11.84
CA ALA A 225 7.14 -1.50 -12.11
C ALA A 225 7.82 -2.79 -11.67
N TYR A 226 8.80 -3.22 -12.44
CA TYR A 226 9.62 -4.39 -12.13
C TYR A 226 11.10 -4.10 -12.35
N GLN A 227 11.87 -4.16 -11.27
CA GLN A 227 13.31 -3.92 -11.29
C GLN A 227 13.99 -4.83 -10.25
N ASP A 228 15.08 -5.50 -10.64
CA ASP A 228 15.89 -6.35 -9.76
C ASP A 228 15.10 -7.41 -8.96
N GLY A 229 14.01 -7.93 -9.55
CA GLY A 229 13.16 -8.92 -8.89
C GLY A 229 12.12 -8.37 -7.93
N LYS A 230 12.04 -7.05 -7.77
CA LYS A 230 11.03 -6.36 -6.96
C LYS A 230 9.89 -5.87 -7.83
N LEU A 231 8.67 -6.07 -7.33
CA LEU A 231 7.43 -5.63 -7.98
C LEU A 231 6.81 -4.50 -7.18
N LYS A 232 6.40 -3.43 -7.85
CA LYS A 232 5.82 -2.25 -7.19
C LYS A 232 4.63 -1.74 -7.99
N ALA A 233 3.49 -1.57 -7.32
CA ALA A 233 2.34 -0.89 -7.91
C ALA A 233 2.70 0.57 -8.23
N VAL A 234 2.38 0.99 -9.45
CA VAL A 234 2.63 2.33 -9.97
C VAL A 234 1.34 2.87 -10.57
N CYS A 235 1.06 4.13 -10.26
CA CYS A 235 -0.04 4.89 -10.82
C CYS A 235 0.57 5.97 -11.71
N ILE A 236 0.32 5.89 -13.01
CA ILE A 236 0.82 6.83 -14.02
C ILE A 236 -0.25 7.90 -14.22
N ARG A 237 0.09 9.16 -13.94
CA ARG A 237 -0.85 10.27 -14.09
C ARG A 237 -1.07 10.58 -15.57
N VAL A 238 -2.31 10.84 -15.96
CA VAL A 238 -2.61 11.30 -17.31
C VAL A 238 -2.87 12.80 -17.27
N ASN A 239 -1.98 13.56 -17.90
CA ASN A 239 -2.06 15.01 -17.97
C ASN A 239 -2.90 15.41 -19.18
N TRP A 240 -4.21 15.25 -19.08
CA TRP A 240 -5.11 15.84 -20.06
C TRP A 240 -4.89 17.35 -20.04
N LYS A 241 -4.39 17.91 -21.16
CA LYS A 241 -4.34 19.37 -21.28
C LYS A 241 -5.76 19.90 -21.12
N GLU A 242 -5.95 20.91 -20.28
CA GLU A 242 -7.15 21.73 -20.31
C GLU A 242 -7.26 22.29 -21.74
N GLY A 243 -8.09 21.67 -22.55
CA GLY A 243 -8.42 22.20 -23.86
C GLY A 243 -9.23 23.46 -23.63
N ALA A 244 -8.72 24.60 -24.11
CA ALA A 244 -9.52 25.77 -24.37
C ALA A 244 -10.83 25.35 -25.05
N ALA A 245 -11.94 25.68 -24.38
CA ALA A 245 -13.27 25.57 -24.93
C ALA A 245 -13.43 26.45 -26.17
#